data_AF-A0AAI9G5V1-F1
#
_entry.id   AF-A0AAI9G5V1-F1
#
_cell.length_a   1.000
_cell.length_b   1.000
_cell.length_c   1.000
_cell.angle_alpha   90.00
_cell.angle_beta   90.00
_cell.angle_gamma   90.00
#
_symmetry.space_group_name_H-M   'P 1'
#
loop_
_entity.id
_entity.type
_entity.pdbx_description
1 polymer ?
#
loop_
_entity_poly.entity_id
_entity_poly.type
_entity_poly.pdbx_seq_one_letter_code
_entity_poly.pdbx_strand_id
1 'polypeptide(L)'
;MAVPTLKRCHGQVRNRKSHSAHPKRHRPVGMVASKPPFLEDSAVATLYILDMQTGGEYGIDLLPSYGIQVTSSSTSKRWYLDADAIVDLAVAAGIDRRAD
;
A
#
# COMPACT_ATOMS: atom_id res chain seq x y z
N MET A 1 23.71 66.68 -2.87
CA MET A 1 22.44 65.96 -3.09
C MET A 1 22.65 64.51 -2.67
N ALA A 2 21.89 64.05 -1.68
CA ALA A 2 22.18 62.88 -0.86
C ALA A 2 21.91 61.54 -1.57
N VAL A 3 22.80 60.57 -1.36
CA VAL A 3 22.61 59.14 -1.62
C VAL A 3 21.70 58.55 -0.54
N PRO A 4 20.64 57.80 -0.88
CA PRO A 4 20.00 56.89 0.06
C PRO A 4 20.59 55.49 -0.11
N THR A 5 21.46 55.15 0.83
CA THR A 5 22.01 53.83 1.13
C THR A 5 20.94 52.73 1.13
N LEU A 6 21.22 51.60 0.46
CA LEU A 6 20.53 50.33 0.65
C LEU A 6 20.62 49.92 2.13
N LYS A 7 19.58 50.23 2.90
CA LYS A 7 19.44 49.74 4.27
C LYS A 7 19.10 48.26 4.21
N ARG A 8 20.09 47.44 4.56
CA ARG A 8 19.91 46.03 4.96
C ARG A 8 18.83 45.96 6.05
N CYS A 9 17.70 45.35 5.74
CA CYS A 9 16.76 44.90 6.77
C CYS A 9 17.18 43.50 7.23
N HIS A 10 18.18 43.42 8.11
CA HIS A 10 18.38 42.26 8.97
C HIS A 10 17.41 42.38 10.15
N GLY A 11 16.47 41.45 10.24
CA GLY A 11 15.73 41.20 11.48
C GLY A 11 14.22 41.09 11.31
N GLN A 12 13.74 39.89 10.95
CA GLN A 12 12.85 39.16 11.85
C GLN A 12 12.66 37.71 11.40
N VAL A 13 13.44 36.85 12.04
CA VAL A 13 13.10 35.45 12.29
C VAL A 13 11.74 35.44 13.01
N ARG A 14 10.66 35.18 12.28
CA ARG A 14 9.38 34.73 12.85
C ARG A 14 8.85 33.56 12.02
N ASN A 15 9.41 32.40 12.34
CA ASN A 15 8.73 31.12 12.53
C ASN A 15 7.21 31.17 12.25
N ARG A 16 6.80 31.00 10.98
CA ARG A 16 5.45 30.57 10.64
C ARG A 16 5.49 29.06 10.38
N LYS A 17 5.42 28.36 11.51
CA LYS A 17 4.76 27.07 11.72
C LYS A 17 4.19 26.46 10.44
N SER A 18 4.87 25.41 9.99
CA SER A 18 4.27 24.11 9.74
C SER A 18 2.91 24.15 9.02
N HIS A 19 2.92 24.37 7.71
CA HIS A 19 2.01 23.57 6.90
C HIS A 19 2.53 22.14 6.99
N SER A 20 2.06 21.42 8.02
CA SER A 20 2.14 19.97 7.98
C SER A 20 1.44 19.58 6.69
N ALA A 21 2.21 19.20 5.68
CA ALA A 21 1.72 18.28 4.69
C ALA A 21 1.28 17.08 5.53
N HIS A 22 0.00 17.04 5.91
CA HIS A 22 -0.58 15.83 6.45
C HIS A 22 -0.25 14.78 5.39
N PRO A 23 0.59 13.78 5.70
CA PRO A 23 0.63 12.61 4.86
C PRO A 23 -0.82 12.13 4.89
N LYS A 24 -1.50 12.13 3.74
CA LYS A 24 -2.78 11.43 3.60
C LYS A 24 -2.50 10.07 4.21
N ARG A 25 -3.10 9.80 5.38
CA ARG A 25 -2.82 8.60 6.17
C ARG A 25 -2.82 7.46 5.17
N HIS A 26 -1.68 6.78 5.05
CA HIS A 26 -1.60 5.56 4.28
C HIS A 26 -2.70 4.69 4.87
N ARG A 27 -3.83 4.55 4.17
CA ARG A 27 -4.85 3.60 4.61
C ARG A 27 -4.11 2.28 4.63
N PRO A 28 -4.16 1.52 5.73
CA PRO A 28 -3.59 0.19 5.72
C PRO A 28 -4.27 -0.56 4.57
N VAL A 29 -3.48 -0.88 3.54
CA VAL A 29 -3.94 -1.66 2.40
C VAL A 29 -4.08 -3.07 2.93
N GLY A 30 -5.32 -3.49 3.16
CA GLY A 30 -5.66 -4.83 3.61
C GLY A 30 -5.22 -5.13 5.04
N MET A 31 -6.15 -5.59 5.88
CA MET A 31 -5.76 -6.27 7.09
C MET A 31 -5.15 -7.62 6.68
N VAL A 32 -3.86 -7.82 6.94
CA VAL A 32 -3.21 -9.13 6.74
C VAL A 32 -3.81 -10.08 7.78
N ALA A 33 -4.84 -10.82 7.39
CA ALA A 33 -5.46 -11.82 8.25
C ALA A 33 -4.49 -12.99 8.45
N SER A 34 -4.31 -13.45 9.69
CA SER A 34 -3.57 -14.69 9.98
C SER A 34 -4.53 -15.89 9.93
N LYS A 35 -4.11 -16.98 9.28
CA LYS A 35 -4.89 -18.23 9.19
C LYS A 35 -5.20 -18.82 10.59
N PRO A 36 -6.46 -19.18 10.89
CA PRO A 36 -6.83 -19.97 12.06
C PRO A 36 -6.13 -21.34 12.06
N PRO A 37 -5.67 -21.84 13.22
CA PRO A 37 -4.80 -23.01 13.32
C PRO A 37 -5.41 -24.37 12.94
N PHE A 38 -6.66 -24.46 12.48
CA PHE A 38 -7.41 -25.73 12.39
C PHE A 38 -8.03 -26.07 11.02
N LEU A 39 -7.74 -25.31 9.96
CA LEU A 39 -8.24 -25.63 8.61
C LEU A 39 -7.09 -25.96 7.67
N GLU A 40 -6.82 -27.25 7.46
CA GLU A 40 -6.07 -27.73 6.31
C GLU A 40 -6.94 -27.65 5.05
N ASP A 41 -7.29 -26.42 4.68
CA ASP A 41 -7.87 -26.18 3.37
C ASP A 41 -6.79 -26.46 2.33
N SER A 42 -7.00 -27.52 1.54
CA SER A 42 -6.27 -27.71 0.30
C SER A 42 -6.66 -26.58 -0.64
N ALA A 43 -5.66 -26.01 -1.32
CA ALA A 43 -5.92 -25.07 -2.40
C ALA A 43 -6.76 -25.75 -3.49
N VAL A 44 -7.81 -25.07 -3.94
CA VAL A 44 -8.61 -25.49 -5.09
C VAL A 44 -7.84 -25.22 -6.38
N ALA A 45 -7.01 -24.19 -6.37
CA ALA A 45 -6.12 -23.84 -7.46
C ALA A 45 -4.86 -23.15 -6.91
N THR A 46 -3.73 -23.37 -7.58
CA THR A 46 -2.47 -22.67 -7.32
C THR A 46 -1.96 -22.05 -8.61
N LEU A 47 -1.59 -20.78 -8.54
CA LEU A 47 -1.00 -20.00 -9.62
C LEU A 47 0.40 -19.55 -9.21
N TYR A 48 1.34 -19.53 -10.15
CA TYR A 48 2.68 -18.99 -9.93
C TYR A 48 2.87 -17.77 -10.82
N ILE A 49 3.30 -16.66 -10.22
CA ILE A 49 3.48 -15.38 -10.90
C ILE A 49 4.92 -14.91 -10.68
N LEU A 50 5.57 -14.53 -11.77
CA LEU A 50 6.80 -13.76 -11.77
C LEU A 50 6.46 -12.31 -12.09
N ASP A 51 6.70 -11.41 -11.13
CA ASP A 51 6.63 -9.98 -11.37
C ASP A 51 7.87 -9.52 -12.14
N MET A 52 7.68 -9.18 -13.42
CA MET A 52 8.74 -8.75 -14.31
C MET A 52 9.34 -7.38 -13.95
N GLN A 53 8.66 -6.56 -13.14
CA GLN A 53 9.17 -5.25 -12.73
C GLN A 53 10.13 -5.35 -11.55
N THR A 54 9.78 -6.18 -10.56
CA THR A 54 10.58 -6.34 -9.34
C THR A 54 11.45 -7.59 -9.33
N GLY A 55 11.22 -8.53 -10.26
CA GLY A 55 11.80 -9.87 -10.24
C GLY A 55 11.23 -10.77 -9.14
N GLY A 56 10.16 -10.35 -8.47
CA GLY A 56 9.55 -11.08 -7.37
C GLY A 56 8.76 -12.29 -7.86
N GLU A 57 8.99 -13.44 -7.24
CA GLU A 57 8.20 -14.66 -7.47
C GLU A 57 7.15 -14.84 -6.37
N TYR A 58 5.93 -15.17 -6.79
CA TYR A 58 4.78 -15.32 -5.91
C TYR A 58 3.98 -16.58 -6.26
N GLY A 59 3.66 -17.38 -5.24
CA GLY A 59 2.63 -18.41 -5.31
C GLY A 59 1.30 -17.86 -4.80
N ILE A 60 0.21 -18.14 -5.51
CA ILE A 60 -1.15 -17.70 -5.18
C ILE A 60 -2.04 -18.93 -5.08
N ASP A 61 -2.54 -19.20 -3.88
CA ASP A 61 -3.44 -20.31 -3.60
C ASP A 61 -4.86 -19.79 -3.39
N LEU A 62 -5.83 -20.40 -4.06
CA LEU A 62 -7.25 -20.16 -3.84
C LEU A 62 -7.78 -21.16 -2.80
N LEU A 63 -8.12 -20.65 -1.62
CA LEU A 63 -8.59 -21.42 -0.47
C LEU A 63 -10.11 -21.23 -0.30
N PRO A 64 -10.91 -22.32 -0.21
CA PRO A 64 -12.37 -22.23 -0.07
C PRO A 64 -12.84 -21.37 1.12
N SER A 65 -12.16 -21.47 2.26
CA SER A 65 -12.61 -20.82 3.50
C SER A 65 -12.04 -19.43 3.73
N TYR A 66 -11.02 -19.01 2.97
CA TYR A 66 -10.24 -17.78 3.26
C TYR A 66 -10.05 -16.85 2.06
N GLY A 67 -10.42 -17.27 0.85
CA GLY A 67 -10.17 -16.49 -0.36
C GLY A 67 -8.78 -16.77 -0.90
N ILE A 68 -7.93 -15.76 -1.02
CA ILE A 68 -6.64 -15.88 -1.69
C ILE A 68 -5.50 -15.83 -0.67
N GLN A 69 -4.63 -16.83 -0.66
CA GLN A 69 -3.34 -16.79 0.04
C GLN A 69 -2.24 -16.46 -0.97
N VAL A 70 -1.39 -15.50 -0.66
CA VAL A 70 -0.22 -15.16 -1.46
C VAL A 70 1.04 -15.48 -0.66
N THR A 71 1.98 -16.18 -1.29
CA THR A 71 3.29 -16.53 -0.75
C THR A 71 4.38 -15.91 -1.61
N SER A 72 5.25 -15.08 -1.03
CA SER A 72 6.46 -14.61 -1.71
C SER A 72 7.54 -15.68 -1.61
N SER A 73 8.05 -16.15 -2.75
CA SER A 73 9.12 -17.16 -2.78
C SER A 73 10.43 -16.62 -2.19
N SER A 74 10.73 -15.35 -2.40
CA SER A 74 11.99 -14.72 -1.96
C SER A 74 12.05 -14.49 -0.45
N THR A 75 10.91 -14.22 0.19
CA THR A 75 10.86 -13.90 1.62
C THR A 75 10.20 -14.99 2.46
N SER A 76 9.61 -16.01 1.82
CA SER A 76 8.74 -17.02 2.43
C SER A 76 7.57 -16.45 3.23
N LYS A 77 7.29 -15.14 3.09
CA LYS A 77 6.18 -14.49 3.77
C LYS A 77 4.88 -14.88 3.09
N ARG A 78 3.86 -15.06 3.92
CA ARG A 78 2.50 -15.39 3.49
C ARG A 78 1.54 -14.34 4.00
N TRP A 79 0.62 -13.93 3.15
CA TRP A 79 -0.48 -13.04 3.51
C TRP A 79 -1.75 -13.50 2.80
N TYR A 80 -2.88 -13.04 3.30
CA TYR A 80 -4.20 -13.44 2.80
C TYR A 80 -4.93 -12.20 2.33
N LEU A 81 -5.67 -12.35 1.24
CA LEU A 81 -6.58 -11.37 0.69
C LEU A 81 -7.98 -11.99 0.75
N ASP A 82 -8.83 -11.38 1.57
CA ASP A 82 -10.25 -11.66 1.55
C ASP A 82 -10.91 -11.05 0.30
N ALA A 83 -12.18 -11.38 0.07
CA ALA A 83 -12.92 -10.91 -1.10
C ALA A 83 -12.98 -9.37 -1.17
N ASP A 84 -13.17 -8.71 -0.02
CA ASP A 84 -13.27 -7.25 0.06
C ASP A 84 -11.93 -6.59 -0.30
N ALA A 85 -10.79 -7.13 0.15
CA ALA A 85 -9.47 -6.64 -0.21
C ALA A 85 -9.19 -6.74 -1.70
N ILE A 86 -9.69 -7.78 -2.39
CA ILE A 86 -9.55 -7.91 -3.84
C ILE A 86 -10.31 -6.79 -4.55
N VAL A 87 -11.54 -6.49 -4.12
CA VAL A 87 -12.35 -5.40 -4.68
C VAL A 87 -11.67 -4.06 -4.43
N ASP A 88 -11.18 -3.81 -3.21
CA ASP A 88 -10.47 -2.59 -2.87
C ASP A 88 -9.19 -2.41 -3.71
N LEU A 89 -8.45 -3.48 -3.99
CA LEU A 89 -7.29 -3.46 -4.87
C LEU A 89 -7.68 -3.16 -6.33
N ALA A 90 -8.77 -3.75 -6.83
CA ALA A 90 -9.26 -3.48 -8.19
C ALA A 90 -9.66 -2.01 -8.36
N VAL A 91 -10.34 -1.43 -7.37
CA VAL A 91 -10.69 0.00 -7.35
C VAL A 91 -9.44 0.87 -7.25
N ALA A 92 -8.50 0.55 -6.37
CA ALA A 92 -7.24 1.29 -6.21
C ALA A 92 -6.37 1.26 -7.47
N ALA A 93 -6.40 0.15 -8.21
CA ALA A 93 -5.73 0.00 -9.50
C ALA A 93 -6.49 0.71 -10.65
N GLY A 94 -7.68 1.26 -10.40
CA GLY A 94 -8.53 1.90 -11.41
C GLY A 94 -9.13 0.91 -12.42
N ILE A 95 -9.14 -0.39 -12.10
CA ILE A 95 -9.76 -1.45 -12.90
C ILE A 95 -11.29 -1.32 -12.77
N ASP A 96 -11.78 -1.22 -11.54
CA ASP A 96 -13.17 -0.88 -11.27
C ASP A 96 -13.28 0.61 -10.93
N ARG A 97 -13.85 1.37 -11.86
CA ARG A 97 -14.29 2.74 -11.58
C ARG A 97 -15.71 2.60 -11.07
N ARG A 98 -15.88 2.61 -9.75
CA ARG A 98 -17.23 2.70 -9.14
C ARG A 98 -18.03 3.71 -9.96
N ALA A 99 -19.09 3.23 -10.62
CA ALA A 99 -19.87 4.06 -11.51
C ALA A 99 -20.21 5.37 -10.80
N ASP A 100 -19.81 6.49 -11.38
CA ASP A 100 -20.23 7.82 -10.95
C ASP A 100 -21.76 7.95 -11.06
#